data_AF-A0A7Y4ZWE1-F1
#
_entry.id   AF-A0A7Y4ZWE1-F1
#
_cell.length_a   1.000
_cell.length_b   1.000
_cell.length_c   1.000
_cell.angle_alpha   90.00
_cell.angle_beta   90.00
_cell.angle_gamma   90.00
#
_symmetry.space_group_name_H-M   'P 1'
#
loop_
_entity.id
_entity.type
_entity.pdbx_description
1 polymer ?
#
loop_
_entity_poly.entity_id
_entity_poly.type
_entity_poly.pdbx_seq_one_letter_code
_entity_poly.pdbx_strand_id
1 'polypeptide(L)' 'MKELDGKRALVTGGTKGIGKAVVAWLRAAGATVLTTAREGTGEGFIAADVATADGCARVAQAAGAVDVLVHV' A
#
# COMPACT_ATOMS: atom_id res chain seq x y z
N MET A 1 2.63 -19.67 11.38
CA MET A 1 3.31 -18.88 10.32
C MET A 1 2.27 -18.57 9.28
N LYS A 2 2.11 -17.30 8.91
CA LYS A 2 1.24 -16.89 7.82
C LYS A 2 2.06 -16.84 6.53
N GLU A 3 1.39 -16.98 5.39
CA GLU A 3 2.02 -17.11 4.07
C GLU A 3 2.94 -15.94 3.71
N LEU A 4 2.62 -14.72 4.17
CA LEU A 4 3.34 -13.49 3.84
C LEU A 4 4.08 -12.89 5.04
N ASP A 5 4.36 -13.68 6.08
CA ASP A 5 5.15 -13.21 7.22
C ASP A 5 6.50 -12.62 6.75
N GLY A 6 6.80 -11.40 7.20
CA GLY A 6 8.03 -10.67 6.86
C GLY A 6 8.02 -10.00 5.47
N LYS A 7 6.95 -10.14 4.68
CA LYS A 7 6.83 -9.47 3.38
C LYS A 7 6.31 -8.05 3.51
N ARG A 8 6.81 -7.17 2.63
CA ARG A 8 6.37 -5.77 2.53
C ARG A 8 5.56 -5.58 1.26
N ALA A 9 4.35 -5.07 1.40
CA ALA A 9 3.45 -4.82 0.27
C ALA A 9 3.04 -3.35 0.19
N LEU A 10 2.92 -2.83 -1.04
CA LEU A 10 2.33 -1.54 -1.34
C LEU A 10 1.05 -1.74 -2.15
N VAL A 11 -0.04 -1.09 -1.73
CA VAL A 11 -1.33 -1.12 -2.43
C VAL A 11 -1.75 0.30 -2.80
N THR A 12 -2.01 0.58 -4.08
CA THR A 12 -2.66 1.84 -4.48
C THR A 12 -4.17 1.76 -4.29
N GLY A 13 -4.83 2.89 -4.06
CA GLY A 13 -6.27 2.95 -3.89
C GLY A 13 -6.79 2.20 -2.65
N GLY A 14 -5.93 1.89 -1.67
CA GLY A 14 -6.27 0.97 -0.59
C GLY A 14 -7.18 1.51 0.51
N THR A 15 -7.80 2.68 0.32
CA THR A 15 -8.71 3.31 1.29
C THR A 15 -10.16 2.90 1.13
N LYS A 16 -10.56 2.36 -0.03
CA LYS A 16 -11.95 1.93 -0.31
C LYS A 16 -12.02 0.74 -1.26
N GLY A 17 -13.21 0.14 -1.39
CA GLY A 17 -13.52 -0.89 -2.37
C GLY A 17 -12.54 -2.07 -2.34
N ILE A 18 -12.13 -2.53 -3.54
CA ILE A 18 -11.21 -3.65 -3.71
C ILE A 18 -9.86 -3.38 -3.05
N GLY A 19 -9.30 -2.18 -3.22
CA GLY A 19 -8.00 -1.84 -2.61
C GLY A 19 -8.03 -2.01 -1.09
N LYS A 20 -9.10 -1.57 -0.42
CA LYS A 20 -9.27 -1.76 1.03
C LYS A 20 -9.35 -3.25 1.40
N ALA A 21 -10.06 -4.05 0.61
CA ALA A 21 -10.15 -5.49 0.83
C ALA A 21 -8.79 -6.18 0.66
N VAL A 22 -8.01 -5.78 -0.35
CA VAL A 22 -6.64 -6.28 -0.57
C VAL A 22 -5.73 -5.92 0.60
N VAL A 23 -5.75 -4.68 1.08
CA VAL A 23 -4.97 -4.26 2.26
C VAL A 23 -5.31 -5.11 3.48
N ALA A 24 -6.61 -5.34 3.74
CA ALA A 24 -7.06 -6.15 4.85
C ALA A 24 -6.57 -7.60 4.73
N TRP A 25 -6.69 -8.19 3.54
CA TRP A 25 -6.25 -9.56 3.29
C TRP A 25 -4.74 -9.74 3.44
N LEU A 26 -3.93 -8.84 2.84
CA LEU A 26 -2.47 -8.90 2.93
C LEU A 26 -1.98 -8.79 4.38
N ARG A 27 -2.59 -7.90 5.18
CA ARG A 27 -2.31 -7.79 6.63
C ARG A 27 -2.71 -9.07 7.37
N ALA A 28 -3.88 -9.62 7.06
CA ALA A 28 -4.34 -10.88 7.64
C ALA A 28 -3.38 -12.03 7.31
N ALA A 29 -2.79 -12.03 6.12
CA ALA A 29 -1.79 -12.98 5.64
C ALA A 29 -0.35 -12.72 6.16
N GLY A 30 -0.13 -11.69 6.98
CA GLY A 30 1.14 -11.46 7.69
C GLY A 30 2.06 -10.41 7.06
N ALA A 31 1.68 -9.82 5.94
CA ALA A 31 2.47 -8.76 5.31
C ALA A 31 2.41 -7.45 6.10
N THR A 32 3.51 -6.71 6.10
CA THR A 32 3.51 -5.27 6.43
C THR A 32 3.01 -4.51 5.21
N VAL A 33 1.88 -3.83 5.34
CA VAL A 33 1.19 -3.20 4.21
C VAL A 33 1.19 -1.68 4.32
N LEU A 34 1.78 -1.06 3.30
CA LEU A 34 1.64 0.35 2.98
C LEU A 34 0.53 0.55 1.96
N THR A 35 -0.18 1.67 2.03
CA THR A 35 -1.25 2.00 1.10
C THR A 35 -1.24 3.47 0.73
N THR A 36 -1.64 3.79 -0.50
CA THR A 36 -1.70 5.17 -0.99
C THR A 36 -3.05 5.51 -1.60
N ALA A 37 -3.48 6.74 -1.39
CA ALA A 37 -4.60 7.39 -2.05
C ALA A 37 -4.42 8.92 -1.95
N ARG A 38 -5.23 9.69 -2.70
CA ARG A 38 -5.21 11.15 -2.64
C ARG A 38 -5.45 11.70 -1.24
N GLU A 39 -6.38 11.08 -0.51
CA GLU A 39 -6.77 11.47 0.84
C GLU A 39 -6.94 10.24 1.73
N GLY A 40 -6.60 10.40 3.01
CA GLY A 40 -6.65 9.35 4.01
C GLY A 40 -5.65 9.61 5.15
N THR A 41 -5.74 8.81 6.20
CA THR A 41 -4.83 8.85 7.35
C THR A 41 -4.67 7.45 7.94
N GLY A 42 -3.67 7.29 8.80
CA GLY A 42 -3.43 6.05 9.54
C GLY A 42 -2.03 5.49 9.31
N GLU A 43 -1.69 4.48 10.10
CA GLU A 43 -0.40 3.82 10.01
C GLU A 43 -0.23 3.10 8.66
N GLY A 44 0.93 3.34 8.03
CA GLY A 44 1.23 2.84 6.70
C GLY A 44 0.47 3.53 5.56
N PHE A 45 -0.19 4.66 5.80
CA PHE A 45 -0.82 5.45 4.73
C PHE A 45 0.13 6.50 4.15
N ILE A 46 0.16 6.60 2.83
CA ILE A 46 0.91 7.61 2.08
C ILE A 46 -0.09 8.44 1.26
N ALA A 47 -0.33 9.70 1.64
CA ALA A 47 -1.23 10.55 0.86
C ALA A 47 -0.55 10.95 -0.47
N ALA A 48 -0.99 10.48 -1.63
CA ALA A 48 -0.39 10.87 -2.90
C ALA A 48 -1.36 10.64 -4.06
N ASP A 49 -1.18 11.43 -5.12
CA ASP A 49 -1.85 11.18 -6.39
C ASP A 49 -0.93 10.44 -7.36
N VAL A 50 -1.13 9.12 -7.48
CA VAL A 50 -0.36 8.25 -8.37
C VAL A 50 -0.63 8.49 -9.86
N ALA A 51 -1.56 9.38 -10.21
CA ALA A 51 -1.70 9.87 -11.59
C ALA A 51 -0.65 10.93 -11.96
N THR A 52 0.16 11.40 -11.00
CA THR A 52 1.21 12.41 -11.20
C THR A 52 2.60 11.82 -10.98
N ALA A 53 3.59 12.33 -11.70
CA ALA A 53 4.99 11.92 -11.52
C ALA A 53 5.49 12.18 -10.08
N ASP A 54 5.14 13.34 -9.52
CA ASP A 54 5.51 13.72 -8.15
C ASP A 54 4.84 12.80 -7.11
N GLY A 55 3.58 12.44 -7.32
CA GLY A 55 2.89 11.49 -6.45
C GLY A 55 3.50 10.10 -6.51
N CYS A 56 3.86 9.61 -7.71
CA CYS A 56 4.61 8.36 -7.87
C CYS A 56 5.97 8.40 -7.17
N ALA A 57 6.74 9.50 -7.33
CA ALA A 57 8.03 9.67 -6.69
C ALA A 57 7.93 9.67 -5.16
N ARG A 58 6.93 10.38 -4.62
CA ARG A 58 6.64 10.40 -3.18
C ARG A 58 6.27 9.02 -2.63
N VAL A 59 5.44 8.26 -3.36
CA VAL A 59 5.08 6.88 -2.96
C VAL A 59 6.30 5.98 -2.99
N ALA A 60 7.11 6.03 -4.04
CA ALA A 60 8.32 5.21 -4.16
C ALA A 60 9.33 5.52 -3.04
N GLN A 61 9.55 6.80 -2.74
CA GLN A 61 10.43 7.22 -1.66
C GLN A 61 9.94 6.75 -0.29
N ALA A 62 8.65 6.94 0.01
CA ALA A 62 8.07 6.56 1.30
C ALA A 62 7.95 5.04 1.48
N ALA A 63 7.65 4.31 0.41
CA ALA A 63 7.53 2.86 0.45
C ALA A 63 8.88 2.16 0.53
N GLY A 64 9.91 2.70 -0.14
CA GLY A 64 11.19 2.03 -0.32
C GLY A 64 11.02 0.69 -1.05
N ALA A 65 11.89 -0.27 -0.76
CA ALA A 65 11.80 -1.61 -1.34
C ALA A 65 10.55 -2.36 -0.84
N VAL A 66 9.81 -2.97 -1.77
CA VAL A 66 8.64 -3.81 -1.50
C VAL A 66 8.79 -5.16 -2.19
N ASP A 67 8.27 -6.22 -1.58
CA ASP A 67 8.18 -7.54 -2.20
C ASP A 67 6.98 -7.62 -3.15
N VAL A 68 5.91 -6.86 -2.87
CA VAL A 68 4.64 -6.90 -3.60
C VAL A 68 4.15 -5.48 -3.89
N LEU A 69 3.73 -5.25 -5.13
CA LEU A 69 3.01 -4.05 -5.55
C LEU A 69 1.64 -4.47 -6.12
N VAL A 70 0.57 -3.89 -5.59
CA VAL A 70 -0.78 -4.02 -6.16
C VAL A 70 -1.25 -2.65 -6.61
N HIS A 71 -1.44 -2.48 -7.93
CA HIS A 71 -2.01 -1.28 -8.50
C HIS A 71 -3.52 -1.49 -8.72
N VAL A 72 -4.32 -0.73 -7.97
CA VAL A 72 -5.79 -0.62 -8.05
C VAL A 72 -6.15 0.82 -8.34
#